data_AF-A0A0X8JEC5-F1
#
_entry.id   AF-A0A0X8JEC5-F1
#
_cell.length_a   1.000
_cell.length_b   1.000
_cell.length_c   1.000
_cell.angle_alpha   90.00
_cell.angle_beta   90.00
_cell.angle_gamma   90.00
#
_symmetry.space_group_name_H-M   'P 1'
#
loop_
_entity.id
_entity.type
_entity.pdbx_description
1 polymer ?
#
loop_
_entity_poly.entity_id
_entity_poly.type
_entity_poly.pdbx_seq_one_letter_code
_entity_poly.pdbx_strand_id
1 'polypeptide(L)'
;MDPAQFEAAARHADAALASQTTDTQLQAAIAASRKDLWPALAANPASYPDLLTWLGDMGVPEVDAALAARAGQVAGTPAAPTAASGAAPTSAPSAWSAAVAPAVIPAAASAPAPGAWSAAPAPAPAPAPVPAAASPAPSAGPGRGRRGLIAGALAVVLVLVAAGGWMIGRGHSGDAAGGTSAAGDSAAAGASPASQGRAAQDAPATITACATDPTVEVTSVTADNSTMTAELHVTPSCSEGDVLTGSRNHVLLTSPQDWDSPGSTVAIGELDLSTSPAVMSGGGADVTVTFPAGQYYRIGDVTPGEEIAATLTADRSDSSASGDSADATSSVTVTASESSGGADEEETAAEVALGRLADDTARHAQYAEGHWYAQLSSKKVGLQVEGPTWDNRTILQQYFDYTTTYGTIILTRAHDWSVFTADGDWYVLLADVGATSDTDANAWCDSRSIGEDDCFAKMLSTTRSAEGTTTYR
;
A
#
# COMPACT_ATOMS: atom_id res chain seq x y z
N MET A 1 -1.97 15.81 -23.64
CA MET A 1 -2.35 15.37 -22.28
C MET A 1 -3.86 15.43 -22.19
N ASP A 2 -4.46 14.42 -21.57
CA ASP A 2 -5.88 14.43 -21.20
C ASP A 2 -6.09 15.35 -19.97
N PRO A 3 -7.28 15.98 -19.78
CA PRO A 3 -7.62 16.77 -18.59
C PRO A 3 -7.12 16.20 -17.24
N ALA A 4 -7.23 14.89 -17.02
CA ALA A 4 -6.78 14.22 -15.80
C ALA A 4 -5.25 14.29 -15.61
N GLN A 5 -4.50 14.27 -16.72
CA GLN A 5 -3.04 14.40 -16.69
C GLN A 5 -2.59 15.84 -16.37
N PHE A 6 -3.35 16.84 -16.82
CA PHE A 6 -3.09 18.23 -16.44
C PHE A 6 -3.43 18.51 -14.98
N GLU A 7 -4.48 17.88 -14.44
CA GLU A 7 -4.81 17.96 -13.01
C GLU A 7 -3.76 17.26 -12.14
N ALA A 8 -3.24 16.10 -12.59
CA ALA A 8 -2.10 15.47 -11.94
C ALA A 8 -0.86 16.39 -11.97
N ALA A 9 -0.50 16.92 -13.13
CA ALA A 9 0.64 17.82 -13.27
C ALA A 9 0.47 19.13 -12.44
N ALA A 10 -0.74 19.67 -12.38
CA ALA A 10 -1.04 20.86 -11.59
C ALA A 10 -0.91 20.64 -10.08
N ARG A 11 -1.31 19.46 -9.59
CA ARG A 11 -1.15 19.09 -8.16
C ARG A 11 0.31 19.09 -7.75
N HIS A 12 1.22 18.71 -8.64
CA HIS A 12 2.66 18.69 -8.41
C HIS A 12 3.40 19.96 -8.86
N ALA A 13 2.69 20.98 -9.35
CA ALA A 13 3.32 22.23 -9.72
C ALA A 13 3.86 22.95 -8.48
N ASP A 14 5.02 23.59 -8.63
CA ASP A 14 5.59 24.48 -7.62
C ASP A 14 5.52 25.94 -8.10
N ALA A 15 5.97 26.87 -7.25
CA ALA A 15 5.97 28.30 -7.60
C ALA A 15 6.91 28.61 -8.78
N ALA A 16 7.98 27.84 -8.97
CA ALA A 16 8.92 28.02 -10.07
C ALA A 16 8.29 27.63 -11.42
N LEU A 17 7.57 26.51 -11.45
CA LEU A 17 6.81 26.06 -12.62
C LEU A 17 5.63 26.98 -12.89
N ALA A 18 4.86 27.36 -11.87
CA ALA A 18 3.71 28.26 -12.02
C ALA A 18 4.13 29.65 -12.53
N SER A 19 5.31 30.15 -12.16
CA SER A 19 5.86 31.44 -12.60
C SER A 19 6.48 31.43 -14.00
N GLN A 20 6.74 30.26 -14.58
CA GLN A 20 7.47 30.13 -15.86
C GLN A 20 6.69 29.37 -16.95
N THR A 21 5.67 28.59 -16.57
CA THR A 21 4.92 27.77 -17.54
C THR A 21 4.23 28.63 -18.59
N THR A 22 4.32 28.22 -19.85
CA THR A 22 3.64 28.84 -20.99
C THR A 22 2.40 28.07 -21.43
N ASP A 23 2.12 26.91 -20.81
CA ASP A 23 0.98 26.06 -21.13
C ASP A 23 -0.29 26.57 -20.45
N THR A 24 -1.26 27.01 -21.24
CA THR A 24 -2.51 27.63 -20.75
C THR A 24 -3.44 26.62 -20.07
N GLN A 25 -3.41 25.33 -20.46
CA GLN A 25 -4.20 24.28 -19.82
C GLN A 25 -3.62 23.93 -18.46
N LEU A 26 -2.29 23.85 -18.35
CA LEU A 26 -1.62 23.67 -17.07
C LEU A 26 -1.82 24.88 -16.14
N GLN A 27 -1.73 26.11 -16.65
CA GLN A 27 -2.03 27.31 -15.86
C GLN A 27 -3.46 27.29 -15.30
N ALA A 28 -4.45 26.89 -16.10
CA ALA A 28 -5.84 26.76 -15.66
C ALA A 28 -6.01 25.66 -14.59
N ALA A 29 -5.36 24.51 -14.79
CA ALA A 29 -5.40 23.40 -13.83
C ALA A 29 -4.72 23.77 -12.50
N ILE A 30 -3.59 24.50 -12.53
CA ILE A 30 -2.94 25.04 -11.33
C ILE A 30 -3.86 26.05 -10.64
N ALA A 31 -4.46 26.98 -11.38
CA ALA A 31 -5.39 27.97 -10.81
C ALA A 31 -6.59 27.32 -10.10
N ALA A 32 -7.11 26.22 -10.64
CA ALA A 32 -8.25 25.50 -10.07
C ALA A 32 -7.89 24.67 -8.82
N SER A 33 -6.69 24.06 -8.79
CA SER A 33 -6.31 23.07 -7.77
C SER A 33 -5.37 23.62 -6.68
N ARG A 34 -4.60 24.68 -6.96
CA ARG A 34 -3.51 25.19 -6.12
C ARG A 34 -3.64 26.69 -5.87
N LYS A 35 -4.47 27.06 -4.89
CA LYS A 35 -4.71 28.46 -4.50
C LYS A 35 -3.48 29.15 -3.94
N ASP A 36 -2.58 28.38 -3.34
CA ASP A 36 -1.28 28.83 -2.84
C ASP A 36 -0.36 29.35 -3.95
N LEU A 37 -0.56 28.91 -5.20
CA LEU A 37 0.24 29.31 -6.36
C LEU A 37 -0.35 30.47 -7.16
N TRP A 38 -1.48 31.04 -6.73
CA TRP A 38 -2.09 32.18 -7.40
C TRP A 38 -1.17 33.40 -7.53
N PRO A 39 -0.35 33.78 -6.52
CA PRO A 39 0.61 34.88 -6.67
C PRO A 39 1.69 34.57 -7.72
N ALA A 40 2.14 33.31 -7.82
CA ALA A 40 3.12 32.88 -8.80
C ALA A 40 2.55 32.90 -10.23
N LEU A 41 1.29 32.47 -10.41
CA LEU A 41 0.57 32.59 -11.69
C LEU A 41 0.32 34.05 -12.08
N ALA A 42 0.02 34.93 -11.13
CA ALA A 42 -0.15 36.36 -11.38
C ALA A 42 1.17 37.04 -11.82
N ALA A 43 2.29 36.63 -11.23
CA ALA A 43 3.63 37.11 -11.57
C ALA A 43 4.19 36.52 -12.88
N ASN A 44 3.66 35.39 -13.36
CA ASN A 44 4.14 34.73 -14.57
C ASN A 44 3.89 35.60 -15.82
N PRO A 45 4.93 36.03 -16.57
CA PRO A 45 4.80 36.91 -17.73
C PRO A 45 4.03 36.28 -18.90
N ALA A 46 3.95 34.95 -18.97
CA ALA A 46 3.24 34.18 -19.98
C ALA A 46 1.81 33.79 -19.58
N SER A 47 1.34 34.17 -18.38
CA SER A 47 -0.07 33.96 -18.01
C SER A 47 -1.02 34.71 -18.92
N TYR A 48 -2.08 34.04 -19.36
CA TYR A 48 -3.04 34.62 -20.30
C TYR A 48 -3.97 35.64 -19.63
N PRO A 49 -4.46 36.66 -20.38
CA PRO A 49 -5.15 37.82 -19.79
C PRO A 49 -6.39 37.49 -18.96
N ASP A 50 -7.23 36.57 -19.42
CA ASP A 50 -8.48 36.21 -18.74
C ASP A 50 -8.23 35.58 -17.36
N LEU A 51 -7.14 34.81 -17.21
CA LEU A 51 -6.72 34.26 -15.92
C LEU A 51 -6.27 35.35 -14.96
N LEU A 52 -5.60 36.39 -15.45
CA LEU A 52 -5.14 37.51 -14.61
C LEU A 52 -6.31 38.38 -14.14
N THR A 53 -7.31 38.59 -15.00
CA THR A 53 -8.56 39.25 -14.61
C THR A 53 -9.29 38.44 -13.55
N TRP A 54 -9.47 37.14 -13.77
CA TRP A 54 -10.10 36.25 -12.80
C TRP A 54 -9.35 36.22 -11.46
N LEU A 55 -8.01 36.15 -11.48
CA LEU A 55 -7.18 36.16 -10.27
C LEU A 55 -7.32 37.47 -9.48
N GLY A 56 -7.42 38.61 -10.16
CA GLY A 56 -7.65 39.91 -9.51
C GLY A 56 -9.04 40.02 -8.86
N ASP A 57 -10.07 39.40 -9.46
CA ASP A 57 -11.43 39.40 -8.90
C ASP A 57 -11.53 38.61 -7.58
N MET A 58 -10.58 37.71 -7.30
CA MET A 58 -10.55 36.93 -6.05
C MET A 58 -10.16 37.76 -4.82
N GLY A 59 -9.57 38.96 -5.01
CA GLY A 59 -9.25 39.90 -3.93
C GLY A 59 -8.21 39.41 -2.93
N VAL A 60 -7.26 38.57 -3.37
CA VAL A 60 -6.15 38.07 -2.55
C VAL A 60 -5.01 39.09 -2.57
N PRO A 61 -4.57 39.65 -1.42
CA PRO A 61 -3.66 40.80 -1.40
C PRO A 61 -2.27 40.50 -2.02
N GLU A 62 -1.79 39.27 -1.93
CA GLU A 62 -0.53 38.84 -2.55
C GLU A 62 -0.64 38.76 -4.07
N VAL A 63 -1.82 38.39 -4.59
CA VAL A 63 -2.11 38.36 -6.03
C VAL A 63 -2.23 39.77 -6.58
N ASP A 64 -2.92 40.66 -5.87
CA ASP A 64 -3.05 42.08 -6.24
C ASP A 64 -1.68 42.77 -6.27
N ALA A 65 -0.81 42.47 -5.29
CA ALA A 65 0.56 42.97 -5.27
C ALA A 65 1.38 42.48 -6.48
N ALA A 66 1.23 41.21 -6.86
CA ALA A 66 1.89 40.64 -8.03
C ALA A 66 1.40 41.25 -9.36
N LEU A 67 0.08 41.46 -9.49
CA LEU A 67 -0.52 42.12 -10.66
C LEU A 67 -0.10 43.59 -10.77
N ALA A 68 -0.03 44.31 -9.64
CA ALA A 68 0.46 45.69 -9.61
C ALA A 68 1.95 45.80 -9.96
N ALA A 69 2.79 44.89 -9.44
CA ALA A 69 4.21 44.82 -9.80
C ALA A 69 4.41 44.58 -11.30
N ARG A 70 3.59 43.70 -11.88
CA ARG A 70 3.58 43.40 -13.32
C ARG A 70 3.18 44.62 -14.16
N ALA A 71 2.15 45.36 -13.76
CA ALA A 71 1.77 46.60 -14.43
C ALA A 71 2.90 47.66 -14.37
N GLY A 72 3.63 47.71 -13.24
CA GLY A 72 4.81 48.56 -13.07
C GLY A 72 6.00 48.16 -13.95
N GLN A 73 6.19 46.87 -14.23
CA GLN A 73 7.22 46.34 -15.12
C GLN A 73 6.93 46.63 -16.60
N VAL A 74 5.66 46.54 -17.01
CA VAL A 74 5.24 46.94 -18.38
C VAL A 74 5.39 48.46 -18.58
N ALA A 75 5.30 49.24 -17.50
CA ALA A 75 5.54 50.67 -17.51
C ALA A 75 7.03 51.08 -17.36
N GLY A 76 7.96 50.14 -17.11
CA GLY A 76 9.33 50.44 -16.66
C GLY A 76 10.43 49.76 -17.48
N THR A 77 11.12 50.53 -18.33
CA THR A 77 12.41 50.21 -18.95
C THR A 77 13.22 51.52 -19.09
N PRO A 78 14.48 51.62 -18.62
CA PRO A 78 14.95 51.50 -17.23
C PRO A 78 15.57 52.83 -16.71
N ALA A 79 15.79 52.93 -15.39
CA ALA A 79 16.96 53.63 -14.84
C ALA A 79 17.40 52.93 -13.54
N ALA A 80 18.61 52.38 -13.58
CA ALA A 80 19.26 51.63 -12.50
C ALA A 80 19.50 52.48 -11.23
N PRO A 81 19.60 51.86 -10.04
CA PRO A 81 19.90 52.56 -8.80
C PRO A 81 21.41 52.71 -8.60
N THR A 82 21.86 53.93 -8.32
CA THR A 82 23.23 54.19 -7.84
C THR A 82 23.25 54.16 -6.31
N ALA A 83 24.25 53.46 -5.79
CA ALA A 83 24.52 53.21 -4.38
C ALA A 83 24.57 54.45 -3.47
N ALA A 84 24.27 54.23 -2.18
CA ALA A 84 24.83 55.02 -1.09
C ALA A 84 25.11 54.14 0.13
N SER A 85 26.29 54.37 0.70
CA SER A 85 27.02 53.63 1.72
C SER A 85 26.77 54.17 3.13
N GLY A 86 27.02 53.35 4.17
CA GLY A 86 27.15 53.77 5.57
C GLY A 86 26.94 52.59 6.53
N ALA A 87 27.97 51.82 6.92
CA ALA A 87 29.00 52.10 7.94
C ALA A 87 28.74 51.27 9.22
N ALA A 88 29.72 50.42 9.57
CA ALA A 88 29.83 49.68 10.83
C ALA A 88 30.28 50.61 11.99
N PRO A 89 30.36 50.14 13.25
CA PRO A 89 31.61 49.47 13.65
C PRO A 89 31.48 48.26 14.60
N THR A 90 32.28 47.23 14.26
CA THR A 90 33.19 46.40 15.06
C THR A 90 33.22 46.54 16.59
N SER A 91 33.22 45.38 17.28
CA SER A 91 34.25 44.97 18.28
C SER A 91 34.11 43.47 18.64
N ALA A 92 35.06 42.67 18.18
CA ALA A 92 35.46 41.39 18.79
C ALA A 92 36.69 41.65 19.72
N PRO A 93 37.42 40.68 20.31
CA PRO A 93 37.23 39.23 20.36
C PRO A 93 37.52 38.62 21.77
N SER A 94 37.39 37.30 21.94
CA SER A 94 38.44 36.45 22.55
C SER A 94 37.97 35.01 22.70
N ALA A 95 38.94 34.11 22.50
CA ALA A 95 38.76 32.67 22.42
C ALA A 95 39.57 31.99 23.52
N TRP A 96 39.11 30.77 23.87
CA TRP A 96 39.84 29.62 24.39
C TRP A 96 39.75 29.26 25.89
N SER A 97 39.41 27.98 26.06
CA SER A 97 39.86 27.02 27.08
C SER A 97 39.11 26.92 28.41
N ALA A 98 38.26 25.89 28.45
CA ALA A 98 38.37 24.68 29.27
C ALA A 98 38.34 24.75 30.81
N ALA A 99 37.59 23.76 31.32
CA ALA A 99 37.59 23.17 32.66
C ALA A 99 36.80 23.92 33.76
N VAL A 100 35.60 23.39 34.05
CA VAL A 100 34.92 23.59 35.34
C VAL A 100 34.81 22.23 36.03
N ALA A 101 35.32 22.18 37.26
CA ALA A 101 35.30 21.06 38.18
C ALA A 101 33.89 20.86 38.81
N PRO A 102 33.63 19.73 39.51
CA PRO A 102 32.30 19.18 39.72
C PRO A 102 31.61 19.69 40.99
N ALA A 103 30.28 19.67 41.02
CA ALA A 103 29.52 19.91 42.25
C ALA A 103 28.26 19.03 42.34
N VAL A 104 28.43 17.94 43.10
CA VAL A 104 27.56 17.42 44.18
C VAL A 104 26.09 17.07 43.86
N ILE A 105 25.86 15.76 43.79
CA ILE A 105 24.58 15.06 43.91
C ILE A 105 24.29 14.87 45.41
N PRO A 106 23.10 15.19 45.97
CA PRO A 106 22.69 14.64 47.26
C PRO A 106 22.15 13.22 47.08
N ALA A 107 22.73 12.32 47.85
CA ALA A 107 22.44 10.90 47.89
C ALA A 107 21.13 10.57 48.64
N ALA A 108 20.45 9.56 48.10
CA ALA A 108 19.86 8.40 48.78
C ALA A 108 18.97 8.63 50.02
N ALA A 109 17.67 8.34 49.83
CA ALA A 109 16.83 7.78 50.88
C ALA A 109 16.08 6.54 50.34
N SER A 110 16.55 5.38 50.81
CA SER A 110 15.80 4.17 51.17
C SER A 110 14.84 3.53 50.15
N ALA A 111 15.30 2.44 49.54
CA ALA A 111 14.45 1.40 48.97
C ALA A 111 13.75 0.58 50.07
N PRO A 112 12.50 0.11 49.85
CA PRO A 112 12.00 -1.10 50.47
C PRO A 112 12.25 -2.33 49.59
N ALA A 113 12.62 -3.43 50.26
CA ALA A 113 12.89 -4.75 49.70
C ALA A 113 11.64 -5.42 49.07
N PRO A 114 11.81 -6.41 48.15
CA PRO A 114 10.71 -7.02 47.42
C PRO A 114 9.91 -7.98 48.32
N GLY A 115 8.61 -7.72 48.42
CA GLY A 115 7.64 -8.63 49.02
C GLY A 115 7.38 -9.84 48.11
N ALA A 116 7.36 -11.01 48.75
CA ALA A 116 7.21 -12.32 48.15
C ALA A 116 5.98 -12.43 47.23
N TRP A 117 6.20 -13.01 46.05
CA TRP A 117 5.16 -13.37 45.11
C TRP A 117 4.31 -14.49 45.72
N SER A 118 3.02 -14.21 45.90
CA SER A 118 2.05 -15.26 46.24
C SER A 118 1.75 -16.06 44.99
N ALA A 119 1.83 -17.37 45.15
CA ALA A 119 1.60 -18.38 44.14
C ALA A 119 0.25 -18.24 43.44
N ALA A 120 0.27 -18.55 42.14
CA ALA A 120 -0.89 -18.72 41.29
C ALA A 120 -1.94 -19.66 41.91
N PRO A 121 -3.25 -19.36 41.82
CA PRO A 121 -4.27 -20.37 42.04
C PRO A 121 -4.31 -21.33 40.83
N ALA A 122 -4.35 -22.63 41.15
CA ALA A 122 -4.49 -23.72 40.18
C ALA A 122 -5.79 -23.60 39.36
N PRO A 123 -5.81 -24.09 38.10
CA PRO A 123 -7.00 -24.05 37.26
C PRO A 123 -8.13 -24.92 37.83
N ALA A 124 -9.32 -24.34 37.95
CA ALA A 124 -10.54 -25.07 38.27
C ALA A 124 -10.92 -26.01 37.11
N PRO A 125 -11.48 -27.21 37.40
CA PRO A 125 -11.80 -28.19 36.38
C PRO A 125 -12.97 -27.75 35.48
N ALA A 126 -12.85 -28.08 34.20
CA ALA A 126 -13.87 -27.83 33.17
C ALA A 126 -15.24 -28.45 33.53
N PRO A 127 -16.36 -27.75 33.32
CA PRO A 127 -17.68 -28.35 33.44
C PRO A 127 -17.95 -29.34 32.28
N ALA A 128 -18.53 -30.48 32.64
CA ALA A 128 -18.92 -31.57 31.75
C ALA A 128 -20.00 -31.15 30.72
N PRO A 129 -20.08 -31.83 29.56
CA PRO A 129 -21.03 -31.50 28.50
C PRO A 129 -22.47 -31.84 28.92
N VAL A 130 -23.36 -30.85 28.87
CA VAL A 130 -24.82 -31.06 28.96
C VAL A 130 -25.36 -31.46 27.59
N PRO A 131 -26.22 -32.50 27.49
CA PRO A 131 -26.76 -32.97 26.22
C PRO A 131 -27.84 -32.02 25.67
N ALA A 132 -27.91 -31.99 24.34
CA ALA A 132 -28.80 -31.16 23.52
C ALA A 132 -30.28 -31.26 23.90
N ALA A 133 -30.92 -30.11 24.09
CA ALA A 133 -32.37 -29.98 24.06
C ALA A 133 -32.82 -29.59 22.65
N ALA A 134 -33.69 -30.42 22.09
CA ALA A 134 -34.29 -30.25 20.77
C ALA A 134 -35.41 -29.19 20.76
N SER A 135 -35.37 -28.33 19.72
CA SER A 135 -36.47 -27.80 18.87
C SER A 135 -37.71 -27.14 19.51
N PRO A 136 -38.27 -26.04 18.94
CA PRO A 136 -38.84 -26.07 17.57
C PRO A 136 -38.71 -24.79 16.72
N ALA A 137 -38.78 -24.97 15.39
CA ALA A 137 -39.27 -23.97 14.44
C ALA A 137 -40.69 -24.38 13.97
N PRO A 138 -41.44 -23.58 13.20
CA PRO A 138 -41.56 -22.12 13.10
C PRO A 138 -43.00 -21.65 13.41
N SER A 139 -43.21 -20.38 13.78
CA SER A 139 -44.55 -19.77 13.75
C SER A 139 -44.66 -18.81 12.58
N ALA A 140 -45.45 -19.21 11.59
CA ALA A 140 -45.93 -18.36 10.51
C ALA A 140 -46.98 -17.38 11.05
N GLY A 141 -46.82 -16.09 10.75
CA GLY A 141 -47.80 -15.04 10.99
C GLY A 141 -47.79 -14.03 9.84
N PRO A 142 -48.94 -13.43 9.49
CA PRO A 142 -49.29 -13.13 8.10
C PRO A 142 -48.89 -11.73 7.63
N GLY A 143 -48.62 -11.63 6.33
CA GLY A 143 -48.24 -10.41 5.65
C GLY A 143 -49.38 -9.41 5.40
N ARG A 144 -48.98 -8.14 5.29
CA ARG A 144 -49.61 -7.02 4.55
C ARG A 144 -48.58 -5.88 4.60
N GLY A 145 -48.05 -5.28 3.53
CA GLY A 145 -48.38 -5.25 2.12
C GLY A 145 -48.36 -3.79 1.66
N ARG A 146 -47.32 -3.37 0.92
CA ARG A 146 -47.25 -2.24 -0.05
C ARG A 146 -45.82 -2.14 -0.60
N ARG A 147 -45.52 -2.64 -1.80
CA ARG A 147 -45.68 -2.07 -3.16
C ARG A 147 -44.47 -1.22 -3.62
N GLY A 148 -43.78 -1.73 -4.65
CA GLY A 148 -42.85 -1.04 -5.58
C GLY A 148 -41.42 -0.90 -5.04
N LEU A 149 -40.32 -1.11 -5.75
CA LEU A 149 -40.00 -1.25 -7.18
C LEU A 149 -38.59 -1.86 -7.28
N ILE A 150 -38.42 -3.15 -7.63
CA ILE A 150 -37.15 -3.70 -8.16
C ILE A 150 -37.47 -4.89 -9.07
N ALA A 151 -37.40 -4.67 -10.38
CA ALA A 151 -37.20 -5.66 -11.46
C ALA A 151 -37.24 -4.89 -12.79
N GLY A 152 -36.24 -4.90 -13.68
CA GLY A 152 -34.96 -5.58 -13.66
C GLY A 152 -34.08 -4.99 -14.77
N ALA A 153 -32.80 -4.78 -14.45
CA ALA A 153 -31.74 -4.43 -15.40
C ALA A 153 -30.91 -5.68 -15.74
N LEU A 154 -31.58 -6.82 -15.97
CA LEU A 154 -30.97 -8.12 -16.31
C LEU A 154 -31.55 -8.71 -17.61
N ALA A 155 -31.98 -7.84 -18.52
CA ALA A 155 -32.54 -8.23 -19.83
C ALA A 155 -31.94 -7.45 -21.03
N VAL A 156 -30.82 -6.74 -20.84
CA VAL A 156 -30.13 -6.01 -21.94
C VAL A 156 -28.78 -6.62 -22.32
N VAL A 157 -28.18 -7.48 -21.48
CA VAL A 157 -26.90 -8.15 -21.82
C VAL A 157 -27.09 -9.56 -22.41
N LEU A 158 -28.28 -10.16 -22.30
CA LEU A 158 -28.58 -11.50 -22.83
C LEU A 158 -29.29 -11.51 -24.21
N VAL A 159 -29.15 -10.44 -24.99
CA VAL A 159 -29.66 -10.37 -26.39
C VAL A 159 -28.55 -10.06 -27.42
N LEU A 160 -27.28 -9.90 -27.00
CA LEU A 160 -26.15 -9.65 -27.92
C LEU A 160 -25.21 -10.85 -28.17
N VAL A 161 -25.57 -12.06 -27.75
CA VAL A 161 -24.75 -13.28 -28.02
C VAL A 161 -25.49 -14.32 -28.90
N ALA A 162 -26.62 -13.96 -29.51
CA ALA A 162 -27.37 -14.87 -30.37
C ALA A 162 -27.84 -14.22 -31.68
N ALA A 163 -26.90 -13.73 -32.50
CA ALA A 163 -27.07 -13.59 -33.95
C ALA A 163 -25.73 -13.22 -34.60
N GLY A 164 -25.16 -14.12 -35.42
CA GLY A 164 -24.03 -13.73 -36.29
C GLY A 164 -23.06 -14.80 -36.75
N GLY A 165 -23.46 -16.07 -36.86
CA GLY A 165 -22.71 -17.02 -37.68
C GLY A 165 -23.28 -17.08 -39.08
N TRP A 166 -22.54 -16.67 -40.12
CA TRP A 166 -22.57 -17.37 -41.42
C TRP A 166 -21.39 -17.08 -42.37
N MET A 167 -21.01 -18.17 -43.04
CA MET A 167 -19.97 -18.37 -44.07
C MET A 167 -20.19 -17.62 -45.40
N ILE A 168 -19.12 -17.48 -46.21
CA ILE A 168 -18.91 -18.08 -47.56
C ILE A 168 -17.69 -17.41 -48.22
N GLY A 169 -16.83 -18.20 -48.88
CA GLY A 169 -15.96 -17.67 -49.95
C GLY A 169 -14.69 -18.45 -50.30
N ARG A 170 -14.81 -19.63 -50.94
CA ARG A 170 -13.72 -20.33 -51.63
C ARG A 170 -13.65 -19.89 -53.11
N GLY A 171 -12.45 -19.90 -53.69
CA GLY A 171 -12.13 -19.64 -55.11
C GLY A 171 -11.37 -18.33 -55.24
N HIS A 172 -10.21 -18.22 -55.89
CA HIS A 172 -9.98 -18.57 -57.29
C HIS A 172 -8.53 -19.03 -57.53
N SER A 173 -8.41 -20.04 -58.38
CA SER A 173 -7.20 -20.44 -59.11
C SER A 173 -6.71 -19.31 -60.02
N GLY A 174 -5.40 -19.24 -60.24
CA GLY A 174 -4.76 -18.34 -61.21
C GLY A 174 -3.36 -18.82 -61.57
N ASP A 175 -3.18 -19.15 -62.85
CA ASP A 175 -2.10 -19.93 -63.45
C ASP A 175 -0.72 -19.24 -63.57
N ALA A 176 0.30 -20.11 -63.54
CA ALA A 176 1.46 -20.22 -64.44
C ALA A 176 2.26 -18.99 -64.91
N ALA A 177 3.54 -18.97 -64.52
CA ALA A 177 4.73 -18.88 -65.39
C ALA A 177 5.95 -19.21 -64.49
N GLY A 178 6.98 -19.98 -64.85
CA GLY A 178 7.43 -20.50 -66.13
C GLY A 178 8.97 -20.46 -66.13
N GLY A 179 9.61 -21.64 -66.10
CA GLY A 179 11.02 -21.86 -66.47
C GLY A 179 12.01 -21.98 -65.30
N THR A 180 13.01 -22.86 -65.30
CA THR A 180 13.45 -23.92 -66.22
C THR A 180 14.37 -24.87 -65.46
N SER A 181 14.36 -26.12 -65.92
CA SER A 181 15.18 -27.29 -65.58
C SER A 181 16.64 -27.09 -65.18
N ALA A 182 17.12 -27.94 -64.25
CA ALA A 182 18.32 -28.75 -64.48
C ALA A 182 18.23 -30.06 -63.69
N ALA A 183 18.18 -31.15 -64.43
CA ALA A 183 18.23 -32.53 -63.95
C ALA A 183 19.65 -32.90 -63.51
N GLY A 184 19.72 -33.87 -62.59
CA GLY A 184 20.94 -34.56 -62.20
C GLY A 184 20.59 -35.84 -61.47
N ASP A 185 20.29 -36.88 -62.24
CA ASP A 185 20.13 -38.27 -61.80
C ASP A 185 21.34 -38.76 -61.01
N SER A 186 21.09 -39.55 -59.96
CA SER A 186 21.78 -40.83 -59.72
C SER A 186 21.07 -41.60 -58.60
N ALA A 187 20.40 -42.67 -59.00
CA ALA A 187 19.90 -43.72 -58.12
C ALA A 187 21.04 -44.61 -57.63
N ALA A 188 20.96 -45.08 -56.39
CA ALA A 188 21.60 -46.33 -55.95
C ALA A 188 20.79 -47.01 -54.85
N ALA A 189 20.09 -48.07 -55.27
CA ALA A 189 19.69 -49.30 -54.59
C ALA A 189 19.75 -49.38 -53.04
N GLY A 190 18.56 -49.52 -52.45
CA GLY A 190 18.10 -50.77 -51.84
C GLY A 190 18.86 -51.34 -50.64
N ALA A 191 18.26 -51.23 -49.45
CA ALA A 191 18.16 -52.32 -48.47
C ALA A 191 17.13 -51.95 -47.37
N SER A 192 15.99 -52.63 -47.34
CA SER A 192 15.31 -52.84 -46.06
C SER A 192 16.02 -53.98 -45.34
N PRO A 193 16.22 -53.85 -44.02
CA PRO A 193 15.53 -54.81 -43.17
C PRO A 193 14.98 -54.20 -41.87
N ALA A 194 13.98 -54.91 -41.34
CA ALA A 194 13.65 -55.02 -39.93
C ALA A 194 13.07 -53.79 -39.21
N SER A 195 11.74 -53.79 -39.16
CA SER A 195 10.96 -53.41 -37.99
C SER A 195 11.55 -54.01 -36.69
N GLN A 196 12.22 -53.19 -35.89
CA GLN A 196 12.53 -53.44 -34.47
C GLN A 196 12.91 -52.12 -33.77
N GLY A 197 12.26 -51.83 -32.64
CA GLY A 197 12.50 -50.66 -31.79
C GLY A 197 11.38 -49.63 -31.93
N ARG A 198 10.20 -49.84 -31.32
CA ARG A 198 9.85 -49.22 -30.02
C ARG A 198 10.28 -47.77 -29.95
N ALA A 199 9.27 -46.90 -29.87
CA ALA A 199 9.35 -45.53 -29.41
C ALA A 199 10.63 -45.24 -28.62
N ALA A 200 11.46 -44.34 -29.13
CA ALA A 200 12.15 -43.42 -28.23
C ALA A 200 11.02 -42.65 -27.55
N GLN A 201 10.49 -43.23 -26.48
CA GLN A 201 9.73 -42.51 -25.48
C GLN A 201 10.72 -41.44 -25.00
N ASP A 202 10.35 -40.18 -25.19
CA ASP A 202 10.97 -39.04 -24.53
C ASP A 202 11.27 -39.46 -23.09
N ALA A 203 12.55 -39.71 -22.79
CA ALA A 203 12.95 -39.81 -21.41
C ALA A 203 12.63 -38.44 -20.83
N PRO A 204 11.89 -38.35 -19.71
CA PRO A 204 11.63 -37.05 -19.11
C PRO A 204 12.96 -36.37 -18.88
N ALA A 205 13.12 -35.18 -19.45
CA ALA A 205 14.29 -34.37 -19.16
C ALA A 205 14.26 -34.05 -17.66
N THR A 206 15.37 -34.27 -16.97
CA THR A 206 15.48 -33.91 -15.56
C THR A 206 15.77 -32.42 -15.47
N ILE A 207 14.92 -31.67 -14.78
CA ILE A 207 15.13 -30.26 -14.49
C ILE A 207 15.88 -30.17 -13.17
N THR A 208 16.95 -29.37 -13.13
CA THR A 208 17.75 -29.16 -11.91
C THR A 208 17.59 -27.72 -11.44
N ALA A 209 17.71 -27.49 -10.13
CA ALA A 209 17.71 -26.13 -9.59
C ALA A 209 18.80 -25.25 -10.24
N CYS A 210 18.45 -24.01 -10.52
CA CYS A 210 19.36 -23.04 -11.08
C CYS A 210 20.48 -22.63 -10.11
N ALA A 211 21.54 -22.03 -10.64
CA ALA A 211 22.60 -21.43 -9.82
C ALA A 211 22.26 -19.99 -9.37
N THR A 212 21.41 -19.30 -10.13
CA THR A 212 21.01 -17.91 -9.89
C THR A 212 19.53 -17.84 -9.58
N ASP A 213 19.11 -16.79 -8.88
CA ASP A 213 17.71 -16.53 -8.59
C ASP A 213 16.91 -16.28 -9.88
N PRO A 214 15.63 -16.66 -9.92
CA PRO A 214 14.76 -16.39 -11.06
C PRO A 214 14.45 -14.90 -11.19
N THR A 215 14.09 -14.47 -12.41
CA THR A 215 13.53 -13.13 -12.62
C THR A 215 12.04 -13.16 -12.35
N VAL A 216 11.51 -12.14 -11.68
CA VAL A 216 10.09 -12.06 -11.31
C VAL A 216 9.48 -10.81 -11.92
N GLU A 217 8.35 -10.99 -12.60
CA GLU A 217 7.51 -9.91 -13.11
C GLU A 217 6.17 -9.92 -12.37
N VAL A 218 5.73 -8.78 -11.84
CA VAL A 218 4.44 -8.67 -11.15
C VAL A 218 3.36 -8.49 -12.20
N THR A 219 2.44 -9.44 -12.30
CA THR A 219 1.31 -9.40 -13.24
C THR A 219 0.14 -8.61 -12.66
N SER A 220 -0.20 -8.89 -11.40
CA SER A 220 -1.25 -8.18 -10.70
C SER A 220 -1.01 -8.20 -9.20
N VAL A 221 -1.52 -7.18 -8.52
CA VAL A 221 -1.59 -7.15 -7.07
C VAL A 221 -2.99 -6.69 -6.69
N THR A 222 -3.57 -7.42 -5.76
CA THR A 222 -4.85 -7.07 -5.13
C THR A 222 -4.66 -7.12 -3.63
N ALA A 223 -5.15 -6.11 -2.92
CA ALA A 223 -5.10 -6.07 -1.48
C ALA A 223 -6.46 -5.69 -0.93
N ASP A 224 -6.84 -6.35 0.16
CA ASP A 224 -7.91 -5.93 1.04
C ASP A 224 -7.36 -5.66 2.46
N ASN A 225 -8.25 -5.41 3.42
CA ASN A 225 -7.86 -5.08 4.80
C ASN A 225 -7.42 -6.30 5.63
N SER A 226 -7.37 -7.50 5.04
CA SER A 226 -7.04 -8.75 5.71
C SER A 226 -5.96 -9.58 4.98
N THR A 227 -5.92 -9.49 3.65
CA THR A 227 -5.01 -10.26 2.81
C THR A 227 -4.59 -9.45 1.58
N MET A 228 -3.36 -9.67 1.12
CA MET A 228 -2.87 -9.19 -0.16
C MET A 228 -2.48 -10.39 -1.04
N THR A 229 -2.93 -10.42 -2.28
CA THR A 229 -2.58 -11.45 -3.26
C THR A 229 -1.79 -10.82 -4.39
N ALA A 230 -0.62 -11.37 -4.68
CA ALA A 230 0.20 -11.00 -5.84
C ALA A 230 0.28 -12.16 -6.83
N GLU A 231 0.05 -11.88 -8.10
CA GLU A 231 0.30 -12.79 -9.21
C GLU A 231 1.64 -12.44 -9.83
N LEU A 232 2.57 -13.39 -9.81
CA LEU A 232 3.95 -13.21 -10.24
C LEU A 232 4.22 -14.13 -11.42
N HIS A 233 4.83 -13.63 -12.49
CA HIS A 233 5.41 -14.48 -13.52
C HIS A 233 6.88 -14.71 -13.19
N VAL A 234 7.23 -15.96 -12.86
CA VAL A 234 8.58 -16.35 -12.44
C VAL A 234 9.30 -17.03 -13.60
N THR A 235 10.38 -16.42 -14.07
CA THR A 235 11.20 -16.93 -15.17
C THR A 235 12.53 -17.50 -14.63
N PRO A 236 12.79 -18.81 -14.82
CA PRO A 236 14.08 -19.43 -14.53
C PRO A 236 15.27 -18.72 -15.16
N SER A 237 16.40 -18.67 -14.45
CA SER A 237 17.66 -18.19 -15.04
C SER A 237 18.27 -19.19 -16.04
N CYS A 238 17.83 -20.45 -16.02
CA CYS A 238 18.35 -21.53 -16.84
C CYS A 238 17.34 -21.93 -17.90
N SER A 239 17.81 -22.26 -19.10
CA SER A 239 16.95 -22.62 -20.24
C SER A 239 16.21 -23.96 -20.06
N GLU A 240 16.72 -24.86 -19.20
CA GLU A 240 16.11 -26.16 -18.93
C GLU A 240 14.94 -26.07 -17.94
N GLY A 241 14.87 -25.00 -17.14
CA GLY A 241 13.91 -24.83 -16.06
C GLY A 241 14.58 -24.54 -14.72
N ASP A 242 13.77 -24.47 -13.66
CA ASP A 242 14.23 -24.31 -12.27
C ASP A 242 13.36 -25.16 -11.33
N VAL A 243 13.90 -25.50 -10.16
CA VAL A 243 13.18 -26.18 -9.09
C VAL A 243 13.29 -25.34 -7.83
N LEU A 244 12.17 -24.76 -7.39
CA LEU A 244 12.09 -24.06 -6.12
C LEU A 244 11.63 -25.05 -5.04
N THR A 245 12.41 -25.15 -3.97
CA THR A 245 12.19 -26.06 -2.85
C THR A 245 12.56 -25.35 -1.55
N GLY A 246 12.50 -26.05 -0.42
CA GLY A 246 12.87 -25.50 0.88
C GLY A 246 11.83 -24.55 1.45
N SER A 247 12.10 -24.07 2.66
CA SER A 247 11.12 -23.30 3.44
C SER A 247 11.40 -21.80 3.46
N ARG A 248 12.53 -21.35 2.90
CA ARG A 248 13.03 -19.96 3.04
C ARG A 248 13.12 -19.21 1.72
N ASN A 249 12.21 -19.48 0.78
CA ASN A 249 12.17 -18.72 -0.47
C ASN A 249 11.65 -17.32 -0.15
N HIS A 250 12.53 -16.33 -0.15
CA HIS A 250 12.21 -14.97 0.29
C HIS A 250 11.64 -14.16 -0.87
N VAL A 251 10.40 -13.71 -0.74
CA VAL A 251 9.75 -12.81 -1.70
C VAL A 251 9.67 -11.41 -1.11
N LEU A 252 10.06 -10.42 -1.91
CA LEU A 252 9.97 -9.01 -1.57
C LEU A 252 9.30 -8.26 -2.72
N LEU A 253 8.19 -7.59 -2.40
CA LEU A 253 7.50 -6.68 -3.30
C LEU A 253 7.81 -5.24 -2.88
N THR A 254 8.23 -4.43 -3.83
CA THR A 254 8.60 -3.02 -3.60
C THR A 254 7.91 -2.14 -4.60
N SER A 255 7.48 -0.97 -4.14
CA SER A 255 7.13 0.13 -5.02
C SER A 255 8.43 0.66 -5.64
N PRO A 256 8.50 0.89 -6.96
CA PRO A 256 9.61 1.55 -7.61
C PRO A 256 9.96 2.85 -6.88
N GLN A 257 11.24 3.16 -6.88
CA GLN A 257 11.70 4.43 -6.34
C GLN A 257 11.29 5.52 -7.32
N ASP A 258 10.44 6.45 -6.88
CA ASP A 258 10.37 7.74 -7.54
C ASP A 258 11.61 8.56 -7.16
N TRP A 259 11.98 9.52 -8.01
CA TRP A 259 13.15 10.38 -7.83
C TRP A 259 13.22 11.11 -6.48
N ASP A 260 12.10 11.19 -5.76
CA ASP A 260 11.93 11.86 -4.47
C ASP A 260 11.44 10.95 -3.33
N SER A 261 11.33 9.63 -3.54
CA SER A 261 10.92 8.69 -2.49
C SER A 261 11.66 7.37 -2.60
N PRO A 262 12.32 6.90 -1.51
CA PRO A 262 12.87 5.56 -1.52
C PRO A 262 11.73 4.59 -1.82
N GLY A 263 11.97 3.69 -2.78
CA GLY A 263 11.08 2.56 -3.01
C GLY A 263 10.87 1.86 -1.68
N SER A 264 9.61 1.55 -1.39
CA SER A 264 9.24 1.03 -0.08
C SER A 264 8.60 -0.33 -0.23
N THR A 265 8.83 -1.16 0.78
CA THR A 265 8.25 -2.48 0.91
C THR A 265 6.73 -2.40 0.83
N VAL A 266 6.17 -3.14 -0.12
CA VAL A 266 4.74 -3.34 -0.34
C VAL A 266 4.33 -4.59 0.42
N ALA A 267 5.09 -5.67 0.25
CA ALA A 267 4.93 -6.92 0.97
C ALA A 267 6.26 -7.66 1.04
N ILE A 268 6.42 -8.49 2.07
CA ILE A 268 7.61 -9.32 2.29
C ILE A 268 7.17 -10.65 2.89
N GLY A 269 7.93 -11.72 2.68
CA GLY A 269 7.71 -12.96 3.40
C GLY A 269 8.49 -14.14 2.85
N GLU A 270 8.41 -15.27 3.54
CA GLU A 270 9.00 -16.54 3.13
C GLU A 270 7.93 -17.49 2.57
N LEU A 271 8.26 -18.18 1.48
CA LEU A 271 7.42 -19.19 0.84
C LEU A 271 7.94 -20.59 1.16
N ASP A 272 7.10 -21.40 1.81
CA ASP A 272 7.41 -22.79 2.11
C ASP A 272 7.00 -23.73 0.97
N LEU A 273 8.01 -24.19 0.22
CA LEU A 273 7.89 -25.14 -0.89
C LEU A 273 8.54 -26.49 -0.54
N SER A 274 8.82 -26.75 0.74
CA SER A 274 9.47 -27.99 1.18
C SER A 274 8.61 -29.23 0.98
N THR A 275 7.28 -29.08 1.06
CA THR A 275 6.32 -30.18 0.92
C THR A 275 5.76 -30.31 -0.49
N SER A 276 5.77 -29.20 -1.25
CA SER A 276 5.29 -29.12 -2.63
C SER A 276 6.28 -28.29 -3.45
N PRO A 277 7.42 -28.90 -3.87
CA PRO A 277 8.40 -28.20 -4.69
C PRO A 277 7.79 -27.72 -6.00
N ALA A 278 8.14 -26.50 -6.41
CA ALA A 278 7.71 -25.94 -7.68
C ALA A 278 8.74 -26.28 -8.76
N VAL A 279 8.43 -27.25 -9.61
CA VAL A 279 9.22 -27.56 -10.81
C VAL A 279 8.70 -26.70 -11.96
N MET A 280 9.57 -25.89 -12.56
CA MET A 280 9.23 -24.95 -13.63
C MET A 280 10.00 -25.29 -14.89
N SER A 281 9.32 -25.23 -16.04
CA SER A 281 9.99 -25.34 -17.35
C SER A 281 10.70 -24.03 -17.71
N GLY A 282 11.55 -24.04 -18.74
CA GLY A 282 12.27 -22.84 -19.21
C GLY A 282 11.37 -21.67 -19.65
N GLY A 283 10.06 -21.90 -19.85
CA GLY A 283 9.07 -20.85 -20.12
C GLY A 283 8.53 -20.13 -18.88
N GLY A 284 8.97 -20.52 -17.68
CA GLY A 284 8.49 -19.97 -16.42
C GLY A 284 7.19 -20.58 -15.92
N ALA A 285 6.72 -20.04 -14.81
CA ALA A 285 5.44 -20.38 -14.20
C ALA A 285 4.81 -19.15 -13.53
N ASP A 286 3.49 -19.14 -13.47
CA ASP A 286 2.75 -18.14 -12.72
C ASP A 286 2.68 -18.57 -11.25
N VAL A 287 3.08 -17.70 -10.34
CA VAL A 287 3.08 -17.95 -8.90
C VAL A 287 2.14 -16.95 -8.24
N THR A 288 1.05 -17.46 -7.70
CA THR A 288 0.12 -16.69 -6.87
C THR A 288 0.58 -16.76 -5.42
N VAL A 289 0.96 -15.62 -4.86
CA VAL A 289 1.39 -15.48 -3.47
C VAL A 289 0.32 -14.76 -2.67
N THR A 290 -0.14 -15.39 -1.58
CA THR A 290 -1.02 -14.75 -0.59
C THR A 290 -0.21 -14.28 0.61
N PHE A 291 -0.23 -12.99 0.88
CA PHE A 291 0.36 -12.33 2.04
C PHE A 291 -0.73 -12.07 3.09
N PRO A 292 -0.69 -12.72 4.26
CA PRO A 292 -1.59 -12.43 5.36
C PRO A 292 -1.24 -11.08 6.03
N ALA A 293 -2.12 -10.61 6.92
CA ALA A 293 -1.82 -9.49 7.83
C ALA A 293 -0.45 -9.68 8.50
N GLY A 294 0.33 -8.60 8.52
CA GLY A 294 1.71 -8.61 9.00
C GLY A 294 2.77 -8.83 7.92
N GLN A 295 2.38 -9.29 6.72
CA GLN A 295 3.28 -9.52 5.57
C GLN A 295 3.11 -8.53 4.43
N TYR A 296 2.20 -7.56 4.58
CA TYR A 296 2.03 -6.46 3.64
C TYR A 296 1.85 -5.14 4.37
N TYR A 297 2.37 -4.08 3.76
CA TYR A 297 2.56 -2.76 4.36
C TYR A 297 1.98 -1.62 3.49
N ARG A 298 1.41 -1.96 2.33
CA ARG A 298 0.56 -1.07 1.53
C ARG A 298 -0.90 -1.45 1.73
N ILE A 299 -1.65 -0.55 2.36
CA ILE A 299 -3.04 -0.79 2.76
C ILE A 299 -3.90 0.23 2.01
N GLY A 300 -4.93 -0.23 1.29
CA GLY A 300 -5.90 0.64 0.60
C GLY A 300 -5.40 1.35 -0.67
N ASP A 301 -4.09 1.41 -0.90
CA ASP A 301 -3.49 2.26 -1.93
C ASP A 301 -2.93 1.52 -3.16
N VAL A 302 -3.04 0.18 -3.23
CA VAL A 302 -2.50 -0.56 -4.38
C VAL A 302 -3.44 -0.40 -5.57
N THR A 303 -3.04 0.45 -6.51
CA THR A 303 -3.83 0.67 -7.73
C THR A 303 -3.55 -0.42 -8.77
N PRO A 304 -4.59 -0.99 -9.43
CA PRO A 304 -4.37 -1.90 -10.54
C PRO A 304 -3.54 -1.23 -11.65
N GLY A 305 -2.37 -1.80 -11.95
CA GLY A 305 -1.45 -1.26 -12.95
C GLY A 305 -0.37 -0.33 -12.39
N GLU A 306 -0.28 -0.15 -11.07
CA GLU A 306 0.93 0.36 -10.43
C GLU A 306 2.10 -0.57 -10.75
N GLU A 307 3.21 0.00 -11.21
CA GLU A 307 4.43 -0.78 -11.41
C GLU A 307 4.92 -1.19 -10.02
N ILE A 308 4.89 -2.48 -9.70
CA ILE A 308 5.45 -3.04 -8.47
C ILE A 308 6.60 -3.95 -8.90
N ALA A 309 7.77 -3.74 -8.32
CA ALA A 309 8.92 -4.60 -8.53
C ALA A 309 8.88 -5.77 -7.55
N ALA A 310 9.22 -6.97 -8.02
CA ALA A 310 9.34 -8.16 -7.20
C ALA A 310 10.75 -8.73 -7.28
N THR A 311 11.24 -9.22 -6.15
CA THR A 311 12.41 -10.11 -6.09
C THR A 311 12.03 -11.40 -5.39
N LEU A 312 12.61 -12.51 -5.86
CA LEU A 312 12.48 -13.82 -5.24
C LEU A 312 13.88 -14.40 -5.06
N THR A 313 14.32 -14.52 -3.81
CA THR A 313 15.56 -15.19 -3.47
C THR A 313 15.22 -16.64 -3.12
N ALA A 314 15.68 -17.58 -3.96
CA ALA A 314 15.34 -18.97 -3.80
C ALA A 314 16.12 -19.62 -2.66
N ASP A 315 15.48 -20.54 -1.93
CA ASP A 315 16.18 -21.35 -0.93
C ASP A 315 16.98 -22.45 -1.63
N ARG A 316 18.26 -22.16 -1.87
CA ARG A 316 19.20 -23.06 -2.56
C ARG A 316 20.03 -23.90 -1.58
N SER A 317 19.53 -24.10 -0.35
CA SER A 317 20.19 -24.94 0.66
C SER A 317 20.34 -26.39 0.19
N ASP A 318 19.42 -26.89 -0.65
CA ASP A 318 19.53 -28.17 -1.34
C ASP A 318 19.81 -27.95 -2.85
N SER A 319 21.06 -27.63 -3.15
CA SER A 319 21.55 -27.44 -4.53
C SER A 319 21.48 -28.70 -5.41
N SER A 320 21.10 -29.85 -4.85
CA SER A 320 20.87 -31.12 -5.55
C SER A 320 19.40 -31.34 -5.95
N ALA A 321 18.52 -30.38 -5.64
CA ALA A 321 17.12 -30.48 -5.99
C ALA A 321 16.92 -30.63 -7.50
N SER A 322 16.17 -31.66 -7.87
CA SER A 322 15.81 -31.97 -9.25
C SER A 322 14.38 -32.47 -9.34
N GLY A 323 13.75 -32.20 -10.47
CA GLY A 323 12.38 -32.57 -10.79
C GLY A 323 12.29 -33.21 -12.16
N ASP A 324 11.24 -34.00 -12.36
CA ASP A 324 10.92 -34.53 -13.67
C ASP A 324 10.24 -33.43 -14.51
N SER A 325 10.63 -33.24 -15.77
CA SER A 325 9.95 -32.27 -16.66
C SER A 325 8.46 -32.56 -16.83
N ALA A 326 8.01 -33.80 -16.62
CA ALA A 326 6.60 -34.17 -16.64
C ALA A 326 5.83 -33.58 -15.43
N ASP A 327 6.53 -33.27 -14.33
CA ASP A 327 5.96 -32.61 -13.14
C ASP A 327 6.05 -31.08 -13.24
N ALA A 328 6.59 -30.54 -14.34
CA ALA A 328 6.68 -29.11 -14.57
C ALA A 328 5.29 -28.48 -14.52
N THR A 329 5.13 -27.55 -13.59
CA THR A 329 3.87 -26.88 -13.30
C THR A 329 3.91 -25.47 -13.85
N SER A 330 2.85 -25.06 -14.55
CA SER A 330 2.72 -23.70 -15.07
C SER A 330 2.11 -22.72 -14.07
N SER A 331 1.56 -23.20 -12.95
CA SER A 331 0.91 -22.37 -11.94
C SER A 331 1.11 -22.90 -10.52
N VAL A 332 1.61 -22.07 -9.61
CA VAL A 332 1.83 -22.40 -8.19
C VAL A 332 1.03 -21.44 -7.32
N THR A 333 0.48 -21.93 -6.22
CA THR A 333 -0.17 -21.08 -5.21
C THR A 333 0.45 -21.37 -3.86
N VAL A 334 0.85 -20.31 -3.15
CA VAL A 334 1.54 -20.41 -1.86
C VAL A 334 1.20 -19.23 -0.97
N THR A 335 1.21 -19.45 0.35
CA THR A 335 0.98 -18.40 1.35
C THR A 335 2.31 -18.01 1.97
N ALA A 336 2.60 -16.71 2.00
CA ALA A 336 3.79 -16.16 2.62
C ALA A 336 3.69 -16.19 4.14
N SER A 337 4.82 -16.40 4.80
CA SER A 337 4.98 -16.35 6.25
C SER A 337 6.02 -15.29 6.65
N GLU A 338 6.10 -14.98 7.95
CA GLU A 338 7.11 -14.05 8.50
C GLU A 338 8.52 -14.38 8.02
N SER A 339 9.27 -13.35 7.65
CA SER A 339 10.65 -13.49 7.20
C SER A 339 11.56 -13.70 8.40
N SER A 340 12.25 -14.84 8.44
CA SER A 340 13.14 -15.19 9.56
C SER A 340 14.39 -14.31 9.63
N GLY A 341 14.72 -13.59 8.55
CA GLY A 341 15.82 -12.63 8.46
C GLY A 341 15.41 -11.19 8.17
N GLY A 342 14.10 -10.92 8.05
CA GLY A 342 13.57 -9.63 7.58
C GLY A 342 13.12 -8.68 8.68
N ALA A 343 13.31 -9.01 9.96
CA ALA A 343 12.69 -8.26 11.07
C ALA A 343 12.94 -6.74 11.05
N ASP A 344 14.16 -6.29 10.71
CA ASP A 344 14.48 -4.85 10.62
C ASP A 344 13.78 -4.18 9.41
N GLU A 345 13.67 -4.90 8.30
CA GLU A 345 13.00 -4.41 7.08
C GLU A 345 11.48 -4.39 7.26
N GLU A 346 10.92 -5.43 7.87
CA GLU A 346 9.51 -5.52 8.27
C GLU A 346 9.15 -4.41 9.28
N GLU A 347 10.03 -4.12 10.25
CA GLU A 347 9.82 -3.05 11.23
C GLU A 347 9.82 -1.67 10.57
N THR A 348 10.77 -1.43 9.66
CA THR A 348 10.81 -0.19 8.87
C THR A 348 9.59 -0.07 7.97
N ALA A 349 9.17 -1.16 7.32
CA ALA A 349 8.00 -1.18 6.46
C ALA A 349 6.71 -0.91 7.25
N ALA A 350 6.60 -1.47 8.46
CA ALA A 350 5.48 -1.24 9.36
C ALA A 350 5.41 0.21 9.84
N GLU A 351 6.54 0.83 10.22
CA GLU A 351 6.59 2.24 10.58
C GLU A 351 6.08 3.11 9.43
N VAL A 352 6.57 2.84 8.22
CA VAL A 352 6.21 3.58 7.01
C VAL A 352 4.73 3.36 6.65
N ALA A 353 4.16 2.18 6.90
CA ALA A 353 2.72 1.93 6.75
C ALA A 353 1.87 2.70 7.76
N LEU A 354 2.23 2.64 9.05
CA LEU A 354 1.56 3.38 10.12
C LEU A 354 1.59 4.88 9.88
N GLY A 355 2.74 5.41 9.44
CA GLY A 355 2.92 6.80 9.07
C GLY A 355 1.96 7.22 7.96
N ARG A 356 1.87 6.44 6.86
CA ARG A 356 0.93 6.74 5.77
C ARG A 356 -0.53 6.73 6.20
N LEU A 357 -0.94 5.73 6.97
CA LEU A 357 -2.31 5.63 7.49
C LEU A 357 -2.67 6.84 8.37
N ALA A 358 -1.75 7.24 9.26
CA ALA A 358 -1.94 8.40 10.10
C ALA A 358 -1.95 9.71 9.30
N ASP A 359 -1.00 9.87 8.37
CA ASP A 359 -0.92 11.04 7.50
C ASP A 359 -2.18 11.17 6.64
N ASP A 360 -2.75 10.05 6.16
CA ASP A 360 -4.00 10.09 5.38
C ASP A 360 -5.18 10.58 6.21
N THR A 361 -5.30 10.07 7.43
CA THR A 361 -6.30 10.54 8.40
C THR A 361 -6.13 12.03 8.68
N ALA A 362 -4.90 12.51 8.85
CA ALA A 362 -4.61 13.93 9.07
C ALA A 362 -4.91 14.81 7.85
N ARG A 363 -4.59 14.35 6.62
CA ARG A 363 -4.94 15.05 5.37
C ARG A 363 -6.44 15.19 5.18
N HIS A 364 -7.22 14.26 5.73
CA HIS A 364 -8.66 14.24 5.67
C HIS A 364 -9.34 14.74 6.96
N ALA A 365 -8.60 15.47 7.80
CA ALA A 365 -9.09 15.89 9.13
C ALA A 365 -10.40 16.69 9.10
N GLN A 366 -10.66 17.46 8.03
CA GLN A 366 -11.91 18.20 7.85
C GLN A 366 -13.17 17.31 7.91
N TYR A 367 -13.05 16.02 7.59
CA TYR A 367 -14.17 15.08 7.63
C TYR A 367 -14.38 14.47 9.02
N ALA A 368 -13.35 14.46 9.86
CA ALA A 368 -13.41 13.94 11.23
C ALA A 368 -13.61 15.03 12.29
N GLU A 369 -13.44 16.30 11.93
CA GLU A 369 -13.57 17.44 12.86
C GLU A 369 -14.93 17.43 13.57
N GLY A 370 -14.89 17.35 14.91
CA GLY A 370 -16.06 17.38 15.77
C GLY A 370 -16.88 16.08 15.82
N HIS A 371 -16.46 15.02 15.12
CA HIS A 371 -17.12 13.72 15.12
C HIS A 371 -16.66 12.85 16.29
N TRP A 372 -17.58 12.01 16.77
CA TRP A 372 -17.34 11.07 17.87
C TRP A 372 -17.02 9.68 17.32
N TYR A 373 -16.06 9.03 17.95
CA TYR A 373 -15.56 7.70 17.62
C TYR A 373 -15.45 6.85 18.88
N ALA A 374 -15.42 5.53 18.71
CA ALA A 374 -15.07 4.61 19.77
C ALA A 374 -13.56 4.36 19.73
N GLN A 375 -12.80 4.94 20.66
CA GLN A 375 -11.36 4.70 20.76
C GLN A 375 -11.11 3.31 21.33
N LEU A 376 -10.42 2.46 20.58
CA LEU A 376 -10.16 1.06 20.91
C LEU A 376 -8.73 0.80 21.40
N SER A 377 -7.79 1.67 21.04
CA SER A 377 -6.39 1.49 21.39
C SER A 377 -5.61 2.80 21.33
N SER A 378 -4.56 2.89 22.15
CA SER A 378 -3.53 3.92 22.07
C SER A 378 -2.20 3.28 22.44
N LYS A 379 -1.30 3.12 21.47
CA LYS A 379 0.00 2.45 21.62
C LYS A 379 1.12 3.32 21.05
N LYS A 380 2.33 3.10 21.53
CA LYS A 380 3.54 3.70 20.99
C LYS A 380 4.67 2.69 21.00
N VAL A 381 5.63 2.86 20.12
CA VAL A 381 6.83 2.02 20.08
C VAL A 381 7.56 2.09 21.43
N GLY A 382 7.99 0.94 21.94
CA GLY A 382 8.67 0.82 23.23
C GLY A 382 7.74 0.74 24.46
N LEU A 383 6.42 0.84 24.27
CA LEU A 383 5.44 0.64 25.35
C LEU A 383 5.48 -0.82 25.82
N GLN A 384 5.33 -1.05 27.13
CA GLN A 384 5.31 -2.39 27.75
C GLN A 384 4.02 -2.54 28.56
N VAL A 385 2.91 -2.74 27.85
CA VAL A 385 1.59 -3.02 28.43
C VAL A 385 1.03 -4.24 27.71
N GLU A 386 0.24 -5.08 28.39
CA GLU A 386 -0.37 -6.29 27.80
C GLU A 386 0.61 -7.38 27.31
N GLY A 387 1.86 -7.37 27.75
CA GLY A 387 2.84 -8.41 27.44
C GLY A 387 4.15 -7.86 26.86
N PRO A 388 4.57 -8.27 25.64
CA PRO A 388 5.84 -7.87 25.06
C PRO A 388 5.89 -6.36 24.77
N THR A 389 7.10 -5.87 24.44
CA THR A 389 7.29 -4.50 23.97
C THR A 389 6.56 -4.30 22.65
N TRP A 390 5.79 -3.21 22.54
CA TRP A 390 5.13 -2.81 21.31
C TRP A 390 6.17 -2.27 20.32
N ASP A 391 6.30 -2.94 19.17
CA ASP A 391 7.04 -2.48 17.98
C ASP A 391 6.05 -2.04 16.89
N ASN A 392 6.53 -1.46 15.78
CA ASN A 392 5.66 -0.99 14.71
C ASN A 392 4.88 -2.16 14.08
N ARG A 393 5.51 -3.33 13.92
CA ARG A 393 4.83 -4.53 13.39
C ARG A 393 3.63 -4.93 14.25
N THR A 394 3.78 -4.94 15.58
CA THR A 394 2.70 -5.29 16.50
C THR A 394 1.57 -4.26 16.47
N ILE A 395 1.89 -2.97 16.37
CA ILE A 395 0.87 -1.91 16.26
C ILE A 395 0.10 -2.04 14.94
N LEU A 396 0.79 -2.30 13.84
CA LEU A 396 0.16 -2.51 12.53
C LEU A 396 -0.69 -3.79 12.50
N GLN A 397 -0.22 -4.87 13.14
CA GLN A 397 -1.00 -6.09 13.27
C GLN A 397 -2.31 -5.84 14.04
N GLN A 398 -2.26 -5.08 15.13
CA GLN A 398 -3.47 -4.70 15.86
C GLN A 398 -4.46 -3.92 14.99
N TYR A 399 -3.97 -3.05 14.10
CA TYR A 399 -4.82 -2.36 13.13
C TYR A 399 -5.56 -3.37 12.23
N PHE A 400 -4.87 -4.37 11.67
CA PHE A 400 -5.51 -5.42 10.86
C PHE A 400 -6.50 -6.28 11.64
N ASP A 401 -6.18 -6.64 12.88
CA ASP A 401 -7.08 -7.41 13.73
C ASP A 401 -8.37 -6.62 14.01
N TYR A 402 -8.24 -5.31 14.24
CA TYR A 402 -9.37 -4.43 14.51
C TYR A 402 -10.19 -4.12 13.27
N THR A 403 -9.58 -3.96 12.09
CA THR A 403 -10.35 -3.79 10.85
C THR A 403 -11.17 -5.04 10.53
N THR A 404 -10.59 -6.21 10.77
CA THR A 404 -11.28 -7.50 10.60
C THR A 404 -12.41 -7.67 11.62
N THR A 405 -12.18 -7.29 12.88
CA THR A 405 -13.14 -7.53 13.98
C THR A 405 -14.26 -6.48 14.03
N TYR A 406 -13.93 -5.22 13.80
CA TYR A 406 -14.82 -4.08 14.05
C TYR A 406 -15.21 -3.30 12.79
N GLY A 407 -14.58 -3.56 11.64
CA GLY A 407 -14.87 -2.92 10.36
C GLY A 407 -14.01 -1.69 10.11
N THR A 408 -14.60 -0.53 9.88
CA THR A 408 -13.86 0.69 9.55
C THR A 408 -13.10 1.22 10.76
N ILE A 409 -11.77 1.12 10.72
CA ILE A 409 -10.86 1.67 11.74
C ILE A 409 -10.10 2.85 11.15
N ILE A 410 -10.13 3.95 11.89
CA ILE A 410 -9.30 5.12 11.69
C ILE A 410 -8.04 4.93 12.55
N LEU A 411 -6.88 5.05 11.91
CA LEU A 411 -5.58 5.10 12.58
C LEU A 411 -5.04 6.52 12.48
N THR A 412 -4.69 7.11 13.61
CA THR A 412 -4.08 8.45 13.65
C THR A 412 -2.91 8.52 14.63
N ARG A 413 -2.06 9.53 14.50
CA ARG A 413 -1.15 9.92 15.58
C ARG A 413 -1.81 10.92 16.51
N ALA A 414 -1.50 10.86 17.79
CA ALA A 414 -2.06 11.76 18.80
C ALA A 414 -1.64 13.22 18.56
N HIS A 415 -0.39 13.47 18.14
CA HIS A 415 0.12 14.83 17.96
C HIS A 415 -0.54 15.61 16.81
N ASP A 416 -1.22 14.90 15.89
CA ASP A 416 -1.94 15.51 14.77
C ASP A 416 -3.26 16.18 15.22
N TRP A 417 -3.71 15.96 16.47
CA TRP A 417 -4.98 16.49 16.97
C TRP A 417 -4.86 17.16 18.34
N SER A 418 -5.44 18.35 18.49
CA SER A 418 -5.38 19.16 19.73
C SER A 418 -6.18 18.60 20.90
N VAL A 419 -7.02 17.60 20.63
CA VAL A 419 -7.82 16.87 21.63
C VAL A 419 -7.02 15.81 22.38
N PHE A 420 -5.81 15.46 21.94
CA PHE A 420 -4.91 14.59 22.68
C PHE A 420 -3.87 15.42 23.43
N THR A 421 -3.62 15.07 24.69
CA THR A 421 -2.62 15.73 25.54
C THR A 421 -1.38 14.88 25.76
N ALA A 422 -1.33 13.70 25.15
CA ALA A 422 -0.22 12.77 25.33
C ALA A 422 0.96 13.23 24.48
N ASP A 423 2.12 13.41 25.12
CA ASP A 423 3.36 13.71 24.41
C ASP A 423 3.94 12.44 23.74
N GLY A 424 4.52 12.61 22.56
CA GLY A 424 5.19 11.57 21.77
C GLY A 424 4.33 10.94 20.66
N ASP A 425 4.92 9.97 19.97
CA ASP A 425 4.33 9.35 18.77
C ASP A 425 3.38 8.21 19.12
N TRP A 426 2.24 8.57 19.70
CA TRP A 426 1.16 7.62 19.99
C TRP A 426 0.31 7.39 18.75
N TYR A 427 0.14 6.12 18.36
CA TYR A 427 -0.85 5.66 17.41
C TYR A 427 -2.16 5.34 18.15
N VAL A 428 -3.26 5.92 17.67
CA VAL A 428 -4.59 5.76 18.24
C VAL A 428 -5.48 5.08 17.20
N LEU A 429 -6.16 4.01 17.62
CA LEU A 429 -7.12 3.28 16.79
C LEU A 429 -8.55 3.64 17.23
N LEU A 430 -9.34 4.11 16.28
CA LEU A 430 -10.71 4.61 16.49
C LEU A 430 -11.65 3.88 15.53
N ALA A 431 -12.71 3.26 16.04
CA ALA A 431 -13.75 2.72 15.18
C ALA A 431 -14.66 3.86 14.70
N ASP A 432 -14.91 3.92 13.39
CA ASP A 432 -15.97 4.75 12.82
C ASP A 432 -17.30 4.03 12.98
N VAL A 433 -18.05 4.48 13.97
CA VAL A 433 -19.32 3.88 14.38
C VAL A 433 -20.52 4.70 13.93
N GLY A 434 -20.30 5.78 13.17
CA GLY A 434 -21.33 6.74 12.80
C GLY A 434 -21.98 7.45 13.99
N ALA A 435 -21.23 7.61 15.10
CA ALA A 435 -21.75 8.23 16.31
C ALA A 435 -21.96 9.74 16.14
N THR A 436 -23.09 10.23 16.63
CA THR A 436 -23.41 11.68 16.64
C THR A 436 -23.17 12.33 17.99
N SER A 437 -22.92 11.53 19.02
CA SER A 437 -22.64 11.94 20.39
C SER A 437 -21.65 10.98 21.05
N ASP A 438 -21.11 11.39 22.19
CA ASP A 438 -20.29 10.53 23.05
C ASP A 438 -21.06 9.31 23.57
N THR A 439 -22.34 9.51 23.90
CA THR A 439 -23.23 8.45 24.38
C THR A 439 -23.44 7.39 23.30
N ASP A 440 -23.58 7.78 22.04
CA ASP A 440 -23.71 6.83 20.93
C ASP A 440 -22.43 5.98 20.75
N ALA A 441 -21.26 6.61 20.85
CA ALA A 441 -19.98 5.91 20.75
C ALA A 441 -19.77 4.94 21.91
N ASN A 442 -20.11 5.32 23.14
CA ASN A 442 -20.04 4.44 24.31
C ASN A 442 -21.06 3.30 24.23
N ALA A 443 -22.28 3.56 23.77
CA ALA A 443 -23.28 2.52 23.54
C ALA A 443 -22.82 1.48 22.51
N TRP A 444 -22.03 1.89 21.51
CA TRP A 444 -21.40 0.95 20.58
C TRP A 444 -20.37 0.06 21.27
N CYS A 445 -19.53 0.62 22.16
CA CYS A 445 -18.58 -0.18 22.95
C CYS A 445 -19.32 -1.21 23.81
N ASP A 446 -20.43 -0.80 24.47
CA ASP A 446 -21.25 -1.68 25.30
C ASP A 446 -21.90 -2.80 24.50
N SER A 447 -22.39 -2.48 23.29
CA SER A 447 -23.03 -3.47 22.41
C SER A 447 -22.08 -4.61 22.00
N ARG A 448 -20.76 -4.38 22.07
CA ARG A 448 -19.70 -5.35 21.78
C ARG A 448 -19.09 -5.97 23.04
N SER A 449 -19.56 -5.57 24.22
CA SER A 449 -19.05 -6.05 25.51
C SER A 449 -17.54 -5.81 25.67
N ILE A 450 -17.03 -4.70 25.12
CA ILE A 450 -15.63 -4.29 25.29
C ILE A 450 -15.49 -3.63 26.66
N GLY A 451 -14.42 -3.92 27.41
CA GLY A 451 -14.18 -3.40 28.76
C GLY A 451 -14.04 -1.87 28.80
N GLU A 452 -14.39 -1.24 29.93
CA GLU A 452 -14.38 0.22 30.11
C GLU A 452 -13.00 0.85 29.82
N ASP A 453 -11.93 0.13 30.14
CA ASP A 453 -10.54 0.55 29.88
C ASP A 453 -10.10 0.36 28.42
N ASP A 454 -10.82 -0.48 27.66
CA ASP A 454 -10.46 -0.92 26.30
C ASP A 454 -11.26 -0.20 25.21
N CYS A 455 -12.35 0.48 25.58
CA CYS A 455 -13.16 1.26 24.63
C CYS A 455 -13.89 2.41 25.30
N PHE A 456 -13.77 3.61 24.73
CA PHE A 456 -14.50 4.78 25.20
C PHE A 456 -14.69 5.82 24.09
N ALA A 457 -15.63 6.74 24.30
CA ALA A 457 -15.96 7.78 23.35
C ALA A 457 -14.84 8.82 23.28
N LYS A 458 -14.34 9.06 22.07
CA LYS A 458 -13.34 10.07 21.76
C LYS A 458 -13.79 10.90 20.56
N MET A 459 -13.74 12.21 20.71
CA MET A 459 -13.92 13.14 19.60
C MET A 459 -12.59 13.45 18.95
N LEU A 460 -12.56 13.50 17.62
CA LEU A 460 -11.43 14.06 16.87
C LEU A 460 -11.68 15.53 16.54
N SER A 461 -10.68 16.37 16.80
CA SER A 461 -10.71 17.77 16.41
C SER A 461 -9.31 18.37 16.44
N THR A 462 -9.02 19.25 15.49
CA THR A 462 -7.79 20.03 15.40
C THR A 462 -7.91 21.39 16.07
N THR A 463 -9.13 21.84 16.41
CA THR A 463 -9.38 23.20 16.93
C THR A 463 -9.82 23.28 18.39
N ARG A 464 -10.42 22.22 18.94
CA ARG A 464 -10.90 22.13 20.33
C ARG A 464 -9.82 21.65 21.28
N SER A 465 -9.93 22.03 22.55
CA SER A 465 -9.09 21.47 23.60
C SER A 465 -9.50 20.02 23.92
N ALA A 466 -8.66 19.33 24.69
CA ALA A 466 -8.96 18.01 25.24
C ALA A 466 -10.17 17.99 26.21
N GLU A 467 -10.60 19.14 26.71
CA GLU A 467 -11.74 19.22 27.65
C GLU A 467 -13.06 18.98 26.91
N GLY A 468 -13.86 18.03 27.42
CA GLY A 468 -15.15 17.67 26.83
C GLY A 468 -15.07 16.87 25.52
N THR A 469 -13.89 16.36 25.15
CA THR A 469 -13.69 15.56 23.93
C THR A 469 -13.40 14.09 24.20
N THR A 470 -13.53 13.66 25.46
CA THR A 470 -13.40 12.26 25.90
C THR A 470 -14.45 11.97 26.96
N THR A 471 -15.20 10.88 26.80
CA THR A 471 -16.20 10.43 27.77
C THR A 471 -16.00 8.95 28.05
N TYR A 472 -15.53 8.63 29.26
CA TYR A 472 -15.38 7.25 29.74
C TYR A 472 -16.73 6.61 30.07
N ARG A 473 -16.74 5.29 30.19
CA ARG A 473 -17.93 4.48 30.52
C ARG A 473 -18.03 4.20 32.01
#